data_AF-A0A8T5H963-F1
#
_entry.id   AF-A0A8T5H963-F1
#
_cell.length_a   1.000
_cell.length_b   1.000
_cell.length_c   1.000
_cell.angle_alpha   90.00
_cell.angle_beta   90.00
_cell.angle_gamma   90.00
#
_symmetry.space_group_name_H-M   'P 1'
#
loop_
_entity.id
_entity.type
_entity.pdbx_description
1 polymer ?
#
loop_
_entity_poly.entity_id
_entity_poly.type
_entity_poly.pdbx_seq_one_letter_code
_entity_poly.pdbx_strand_id
1 'polypeptide(L)'
;CLIATAAYGSEMAPQVQLLREIRDNQLLNTEAGTAFMGTFNDVYYSFSPTIADMERESPLFKEAVKLGLTPMLSSLSIMENAESESEVISLGLSVIALNLGMYLGIPAIVIIGIKSRK
;
A
#
# COMPACT_ATOMS: atom_id res chain seq x y z
N CYS A 1 0.44 8.44 -6.62
CA CYS A 1 1.04 8.47 -5.27
C CYS A 1 0.60 9.70 -4.43
N LEU A 2 -0.57 10.30 -4.67
CA LEU A 2 -1.05 11.51 -3.98
C LEU A 2 -1.14 11.33 -2.45
N ILE A 3 -1.78 10.24 -2.01
CA ILE A 3 -1.96 9.91 -0.57
C ILE A 3 -0.60 9.73 0.11
N ALA A 4 0.30 8.94 -0.49
CA ALA A 4 1.64 8.74 0.07
C ALA A 4 2.44 10.06 0.15
N THR A 5 2.34 10.93 -0.88
CA THR A 5 2.96 12.25 -0.84
C THR A 5 2.40 13.12 0.28
N ALA A 6 1.07 13.10 0.51
CA ALA A 6 0.46 13.86 1.60
C ALA A 6 0.90 13.32 2.97
N ALA A 7 0.94 11.99 3.13
CA ALA A 7 1.33 11.30 4.36
C ALA A 7 2.81 11.54 4.71
N TYR A 8 3.71 11.42 3.74
CA TYR A 8 5.17 11.54 3.95
C TYR A 8 5.70 12.96 3.71
N GLY A 9 4.87 13.88 3.23
CA GLY A 9 5.15 15.31 3.12
C GLY A 9 6.04 15.73 1.95
N SER A 10 6.52 14.79 1.12
CA SER A 10 7.31 15.09 -0.07
C SER A 10 7.15 14.00 -1.12
N GLU A 11 7.10 14.39 -2.39
CA GLU A 11 7.16 13.45 -3.51
C GLU A 11 8.51 12.76 -3.61
N MET A 12 9.56 13.38 -3.06
CA MET A 12 10.93 12.85 -3.00
C MET A 12 11.17 11.98 -1.75
N ALA A 13 10.16 11.75 -0.92
CA ALA A 13 10.29 10.87 0.23
C ALA A 13 10.63 9.44 -0.25
N PRO A 14 11.55 8.71 0.43
CA PRO A 14 11.95 7.37 0.02
C PRO A 14 10.77 6.40 -0.16
N GLN A 15 9.74 6.54 0.68
CA GLN A 15 8.51 5.75 0.61
C GLN A 15 7.71 5.98 -0.67
N VAL A 16 7.69 7.23 -1.15
CA VAL A 16 7.01 7.59 -2.40
C VAL A 16 7.83 7.11 -3.60
N GLN A 17 9.16 7.18 -3.52
CA GLN A 17 10.06 6.67 -4.56
C GLN A 17 9.95 5.16 -4.71
N LEU A 18 9.96 4.40 -3.60
CA LEU A 18 9.72 2.95 -3.61
C LEU A 18 8.45 2.57 -4.39
N LEU A 19 7.33 3.26 -4.12
CA LEU A 19 6.08 3.02 -4.85
C LEU A 19 6.20 3.30 -6.34
N ARG A 20 6.95 4.34 -6.72
CA ARG A 20 7.17 4.71 -8.12
C ARG A 20 8.04 3.68 -8.81
N GLU A 21 9.12 3.24 -8.17
CA GLU A 21 10.04 2.24 -8.70
C GLU A 21 9.34 0.89 -8.91
N ILE A 22 8.57 0.41 -7.93
CA ILE A 22 7.78 -0.83 -8.10
C ILE A 22 6.80 -0.70 -9.26
N ARG A 23 6.07 0.42 -9.34
CA ARG A 23 5.12 0.66 -10.42
C ARG A 23 5.82 0.68 -11.79
N ASP A 24 6.85 1.51 -11.92
CA ASP A 24 7.47 1.82 -13.21
C ASP A 24 8.38 0.68 -13.69
N ASN A 25 9.09 0.00 -12.78
CA ASN A 25 10.08 -1.02 -13.14
C ASN A 25 9.55 -2.46 -13.04
N GLN A 26 8.53 -2.73 -12.22
CA GLN A 26 8.04 -4.10 -12.00
C GLN A 26 6.64 -4.28 -12.62
N LEU A 27 5.69 -3.41 -12.27
CA LEU A 27 4.30 -3.58 -12.71
C LEU A 27 4.09 -3.23 -14.18
N LEU A 28 4.51 -2.04 -14.61
CA LEU A 28 4.27 -1.54 -15.98
C LEU A 28 5.08 -2.26 -17.07
N ASN A 29 6.05 -3.08 -16.67
CA ASN A 29 6.81 -3.93 -17.59
C ASN A 29 6.15 -5.31 -17.84
N THR A 30 4.99 -5.58 -17.24
CA THR A 30 4.25 -6.85 -17.40
C THR A 30 2.80 -6.60 -17.83
N GLU A 31 2.19 -7.56 -18.53
CA GLU A 31 0.79 -7.46 -18.95
C GLU A 31 -0.15 -7.46 -17.74
N ALA A 32 0.03 -8.42 -16.82
CA ALA A 32 -0.74 -8.52 -15.60
C ALA A 32 -0.63 -7.26 -14.72
N GLY A 33 0.58 -6.72 -14.52
CA GLY A 33 0.79 -5.52 -13.74
C GLY A 33 0.19 -4.27 -14.37
N THR A 34 0.27 -4.15 -15.70
CA THR A 34 -0.36 -3.04 -16.45
C THR A 34 -1.88 -3.10 -16.37
N ALA A 35 -2.48 -4.27 -16.55
CA ALA A 35 -3.92 -4.47 -16.42
C ALA A 35 -4.41 -4.12 -15.01
N PHE A 36 -3.69 -4.59 -13.98
CA PHE A 36 -3.96 -4.23 -12.59
C PHE A 36 -3.89 -2.71 -12.38
N MET A 37 -2.81 -2.06 -12.83
CA MET A 37 -2.62 -0.62 -12.66
C MET A 37 -3.70 0.21 -13.37
N GLY A 38 -4.23 -0.25 -14.50
CA GLY A 38 -5.36 0.38 -15.17
C GLY A 38 -6.59 0.43 -14.25
N THR A 39 -7.04 -0.73 -13.78
CA THR A 39 -8.20 -0.82 -12.88
C THR A 39 -7.97 -0.12 -11.53
N PHE A 40 -6.76 -0.26 -10.98
CA PHE A 40 -6.37 0.38 -9.74
C PHE A 40 -6.40 1.91 -9.86
N ASN A 41 -5.88 2.47 -10.95
CA ASN A 41 -5.83 3.92 -11.15
C ASN A 41 -7.22 4.55 -11.19
N ASP A 42 -8.19 3.92 -11.86
CA ASP A 42 -9.56 4.43 -11.94
C ASP A 42 -10.19 4.59 -10.55
N VAL A 43 -10.02 3.57 -9.70
CA VAL A 43 -10.52 3.59 -8.32
C VAL A 43 -9.68 4.55 -7.47
N TYR A 44 -8.35 4.47 -7.56
CA TYR A 44 -7.43 5.27 -6.76
C TYR A 44 -7.63 6.78 -6.97
N TYR A 45 -7.76 7.23 -8.22
CA TYR A 45 -7.96 8.65 -8.52
C TYR A 45 -9.38 9.14 -8.21
N SER A 46 -10.36 8.24 -8.03
CA SER A 46 -11.72 8.64 -7.65
C SER A 46 -11.82 9.17 -6.21
N PHE A 47 -10.90 8.79 -5.32
CA PHE A 47 -10.94 9.19 -3.91
C PHE A 47 -9.63 9.82 -3.39
N SER A 48 -8.50 9.59 -4.06
CA SER A 48 -7.19 10.06 -3.56
C SER A 48 -7.05 11.57 -3.37
N PRO A 49 -7.66 12.46 -4.19
CA PRO A 49 -7.60 13.90 -3.93
C PRO A 49 -8.26 14.26 -2.59
N THR A 50 -9.46 13.74 -2.33
CA THR A 50 -10.20 13.96 -1.09
C THR A 50 -9.41 13.52 0.13
N ILE A 51 -8.81 12.32 0.08
CA ILE A 51 -7.98 11.82 1.18
C ILE A 51 -6.75 12.71 1.39
N ALA A 52 -6.06 13.10 0.31
CA ALA A 52 -4.89 13.97 0.41
C ALA A 52 -5.23 15.35 0.99
N ASP A 53 -6.41 15.89 0.70
CA ASP A 53 -6.88 17.15 1.30
C ASP A 53 -7.21 16.98 2.79
N MET A 54 -7.86 15.89 3.18
CA MET A 54 -8.10 15.56 4.59
C MET A 54 -6.79 15.43 5.39
N GLU A 55 -5.72 14.89 4.80
CA GLU A 55 -4.40 14.80 5.42
C GLU A 55 -3.76 16.18 5.65
N ARG A 56 -4.06 17.17 4.79
CA ARG A 56 -3.57 18.56 4.96
C ARG A 56 -4.32 19.28 6.08
N GLU A 57 -5.60 18.99 6.25
CA GLU A 57 -6.46 19.62 7.25
C GLU A 57 -6.24 19.06 8.66
N SER A 58 -5.93 17.77 8.79
CA SER A 58 -5.82 17.09 10.09
C SER A 58 -4.49 16.35 10.25
N PRO A 59 -3.56 16.86 11.08
CA PRO A 59 -2.31 16.18 11.40
C PRO A 59 -2.51 14.78 12.01
N LEU A 60 -3.57 14.58 12.80
CA LEU A 60 -3.92 13.27 13.35
C LEU A 60 -4.35 12.28 12.27
N PHE A 61 -5.15 12.74 11.30
CA PHE A 61 -5.57 11.90 10.17
C PHE A 61 -4.37 11.51 9.31
N LYS A 62 -3.47 12.46 9.02
CA LYS A 62 -2.20 12.20 8.33
C LYS A 62 -1.38 11.11 9.01
N GLU A 63 -1.19 11.18 10.33
CA GLU A 63 -0.43 10.14 11.05
C GLU A 63 -1.17 8.80 11.06
N ALA A 64 -2.50 8.78 11.11
CA ALA A 64 -3.28 7.55 10.97
C ALA A 64 -3.10 6.92 9.58
N VAL A 65 -3.16 7.71 8.51
CA VAL A 65 -2.89 7.26 7.13
C VAL A 65 -1.46 6.72 7.02
N LYS A 66 -0.47 7.44 7.56
CA LYS A 66 0.93 7.02 7.58
C LYS A 66 1.16 5.71 8.34
N LEU A 67 0.51 5.53 9.49
CA LEU A 67 0.52 4.27 10.25
C LEU A 67 -0.10 3.11 9.46
N GLY A 68 -1.16 3.40 8.68
CA GLY A 68 -1.73 2.44 7.74
C GLY A 68 -0.78 2.12 6.59
N LEU A 69 -0.16 3.11 5.95
CA LEU A 69 0.70 2.89 4.78
C LEU A 69 2.01 2.16 5.10
N THR A 70 2.58 2.38 6.28
CA THR A 70 3.88 1.82 6.67
C THR A 70 3.97 0.28 6.55
N PRO A 71 3.06 -0.51 7.15
CA PRO A 71 3.06 -1.96 6.98
C PRO A 71 2.86 -2.39 5.53
N MET A 72 2.00 -1.71 4.77
CA MET A 72 1.79 -1.98 3.35
C MET A 72 3.07 -1.78 2.55
N LEU A 73 3.77 -0.67 2.74
CA LEU A 73 5.02 -0.36 2.05
C LEU A 73 6.11 -1.39 2.35
N SER A 74 6.21 -1.84 3.61
CA SER A 74 7.13 -2.90 4.00
C SER A 74 6.84 -4.22 3.28
N SER A 75 5.56 -4.59 3.13
CA SER A 75 5.21 -5.79 2.36
C SER A 75 5.45 -5.62 0.85
N LEU A 76 5.24 -4.41 0.31
CA LEU A 76 5.39 -4.11 -1.11
C LEU A 76 6.85 -4.18 -1.57
N SER A 77 7.84 -3.94 -0.71
CA SER A 77 9.26 -4.05 -1.10
C SER A 77 9.64 -5.47 -1.55
N ILE A 78 8.86 -6.50 -1.22
CA ILE A 78 9.06 -7.85 -1.75
C ILE A 78 8.93 -7.85 -3.29
N MET A 79 8.08 -6.98 -3.85
CA MET A 79 7.89 -6.85 -5.30
C MET A 79 9.10 -6.28 -6.04
N GLU A 80 10.09 -5.72 -5.35
CA GLU A 80 11.34 -5.27 -5.98
C GLU A 80 12.11 -6.41 -6.68
N ASN A 81 11.83 -7.67 -6.28
CA ASN A 81 12.46 -8.86 -6.85
C ASN A 81 11.59 -9.52 -7.95
N ALA A 82 10.54 -8.86 -8.45
CA ALA A 82 9.62 -9.44 -9.41
C ALA A 82 10.10 -9.25 -10.86
N GLU A 83 11.04 -10.07 -11.33
CA GLU A 83 11.67 -9.90 -12.64
C GLU A 83 10.85 -10.50 -13.81
N SER A 84 9.85 -11.31 -13.51
CA SER A 84 9.00 -12.00 -14.50
C SER A 84 7.50 -11.82 -14.26
N GLU A 85 6.68 -12.06 -15.28
CA GLU A 85 5.22 -11.98 -15.18
C GLU A 85 4.64 -12.93 -14.12
N SER A 86 5.15 -14.16 -14.03
CA SER A 86 4.76 -15.12 -12.99
C SER A 86 5.11 -14.66 -11.58
N GLU A 87 6.23 -13.94 -11.42
CA GLU A 87 6.65 -13.39 -10.14
C GLU A 87 5.79 -12.19 -9.75
N VAL A 88 5.46 -11.29 -10.70
CA VAL A 88 4.53 -10.19 -10.44
C VAL A 88 3.20 -10.71 -9.93
N ILE A 89 2.66 -11.78 -10.53
CA ILE A 89 1.41 -12.40 -10.08
C ILE A 89 1.57 -13.06 -8.71
N SER A 90 2.57 -13.93 -8.53
CA SER A 90 2.74 -14.71 -7.29
C SER A 90 3.15 -13.84 -6.10
N LEU A 91 4.08 -12.91 -6.28
CA LEU A 91 4.47 -11.94 -5.26
C LEU A 91 3.34 -10.95 -4.99
N GLY A 92 2.63 -10.49 -6.03
CA GLY A 92 1.45 -9.63 -5.86
C GLY A 92 0.37 -10.27 -4.98
N LEU A 93 0.03 -11.54 -5.24
CA LEU A 93 -0.90 -12.30 -4.40
C LEU A 93 -0.38 -12.49 -2.98
N SER A 94 0.92 -12.74 -2.82
CA SER A 94 1.57 -12.88 -1.52
C SER A 94 1.48 -11.57 -0.72
N VAL A 95 1.74 -10.42 -1.35
CA VAL A 95 1.61 -9.09 -0.74
C VAL A 95 0.17 -8.83 -0.29
N ILE A 96 -0.82 -9.17 -1.11
CA ILE A 96 -2.24 -9.04 -0.73
C ILE A 96 -2.55 -9.89 0.50
N ALA A 97 -2.13 -11.16 0.51
CA ALA A 97 -2.33 -12.07 1.63
C ALA A 97 -1.66 -11.55 2.92
N LEU A 98 -0.43 -11.05 2.83
CA LEU A 98 0.31 -10.46 3.95
C LEU A 98 -0.40 -9.22 4.50
N ASN A 99 -0.88 -8.32 3.64
CA ASN A 99 -1.63 -7.14 4.06
C ASN A 99 -2.94 -7.53 4.76
N LEU A 100 -3.71 -8.47 4.19
CA LEU A 100 -4.94 -8.96 4.83
C LEU A 100 -4.66 -9.59 6.20
N GLY A 101 -3.62 -10.43 6.29
CA GLY A 101 -3.20 -11.04 7.56
C GLY A 101 -2.80 -9.99 8.60
N MET A 102 -2.16 -8.91 8.17
CA MET A 102 -1.72 -7.84 9.06
C MET A 102 -2.87 -6.93 9.50
N TYR A 103 -3.73 -6.47 8.59
CA TYR A 103 -4.84 -5.58 8.92
C TYR A 103 -6.03 -6.27 9.58
N LEU A 104 -6.25 -7.56 9.31
CA LEU A 104 -7.38 -8.31 9.88
C LEU A 104 -6.92 -9.28 10.96
N GLY A 105 -5.84 -10.01 10.70
CA GLY A 105 -5.34 -11.06 11.60
C GLY A 105 -4.78 -10.50 12.91
N ILE A 106 -3.91 -9.48 12.87
CA ILE A 106 -3.35 -8.90 14.10
C ILE A 106 -4.47 -8.35 15.02
N PRO A 107 -5.40 -7.49 14.54
CA PRO A 107 -6.49 -7.02 15.39
C PRO A 107 -7.38 -8.15 15.90
N ALA A 108 -7.70 -9.16 15.08
CA ALA A 108 -8.52 -10.29 15.49
C ALA A 108 -7.87 -11.10 16.64
N ILE A 109 -6.56 -11.40 16.54
CA ILE A 109 -5.81 -12.11 17.59
C ILE A 109 -5.77 -11.28 18.87
N VAL A 110 -5.55 -9.96 18.76
CA VAL A 110 -5.55 -9.06 19.92
C VAL A 110 -6.92 -9.06 20.62
N ILE A 111 -8.01 -8.94 19.86
CA ILE A 111 -9.39 -8.95 20.40
C ILE A 111 -9.69 -10.28 21.10
N ILE A 112 -9.35 -11.42 20.45
CA ILE A 112 -9.57 -12.75 21.01
C ILE A 112 -8.73 -12.94 22.27
N GLY A 113 -7.46 -12.53 22.25
CA GLY A 113 -6.55 -12.61 23.39
C GLY A 113 -7.02 -11.79 24.59
N ILE A 114 -7.52 -10.56 24.37
CA ILE A 114 -8.13 -9.74 25.43
C ILE A 114 -9.38 -10.41 26.00
N LYS A 115 -10.26 -10.94 25.12
CA LYS A 115 -11.48 -11.64 25.55
C LYS A 115 -11.17 -12.91 26.35
N SER A 116 -10.12 -13.65 25.98
CA SER A 116 -9.71 -14.88 26.67
C SER A 116 -8.99 -14.64 28.00
N ARG A 117 -8.56 -13.40 28.28
CA ARG A 117 -7.96 -12.99 29.57
C ARG A 117 -8.98 -12.47 30.59
N LYS A 118 -10.22 -12.21 30.16
CA LYS A 118 -11.38 -11.91 31.01
C LYS A 118 -12.14 -13.18 31.31
#